data_AF-A0A258VR10-F1
#
_entry.id   AF-A0A258VR10-F1
#
_cell.length_a   1.000
_cell.length_b   1.000
_cell.length_c   1.000
_cell.angle_alpha   90.00
_cell.angle_beta   90.00
_cell.angle_gamma   90.00
#
_symmetry.space_group_name_H-M   'P 1'
#
loop_
_entity.id
_entity.type
_entity.pdbx_description
1 polymer ?
#
loop_
_entity_poly.entity_id
_entity_poly.type
_entity_poly.pdbx_seq_one_letter_code
_entity_poly.pdbx_strand_id
1 'polypeptide(L)'
;MRLNFKKGGDSMNRKKMLLGFLIFTLALVLMPELGFASVESSLVGIQTKLTRVILPTLSIIGIAWAAFSLMTGNERAKTHLWYAIIGSVIGFGAQAIVDFISQTVR
;
A
#
# COMPACT_ATOMS: atom_id res chain seq x y z
N MET A 1 63.33 17.06 -31.49
CA MET A 1 62.31 16.02 -31.23
C MET A 1 61.17 16.69 -30.44
N ARG A 2 59.98 16.86 -31.04
CA ARG A 2 58.88 17.66 -30.45
C ARG A 2 58.14 16.85 -29.39
N LEU A 3 58.18 17.29 -28.13
CA LEU A 3 57.29 16.80 -27.07
C LEU A 3 56.11 17.77 -26.94
N ASN A 4 54.93 17.29 -27.35
CA ASN A 4 53.69 18.06 -27.45
C ASN A 4 52.93 17.93 -26.12
N PHE A 5 53.05 18.93 -25.23
CA PHE A 5 52.28 19.00 -23.99
C PHE A 5 50.88 19.57 -24.25
N LYS A 6 49.95 18.72 -24.74
CA LYS A 6 48.51 19.01 -24.76
C LYS A 6 47.81 18.14 -23.71
N LYS A 7 48.02 18.43 -22.42
CA LYS A 7 47.47 17.65 -21.30
C LYS A 7 46.72 18.50 -20.25
N GLY A 8 46.24 19.69 -20.64
CA GLY A 8 45.54 20.62 -19.73
C GLY A 8 44.02 20.73 -19.89
N GLY A 9 43.50 20.56 -21.12
CA GLY A 9 42.07 20.78 -21.41
C GLY A 9 41.15 19.60 -21.06
N ASP A 10 41.67 18.37 -21.14
CA ASP A 10 40.88 17.13 -21.04
C ASP A 10 40.65 16.66 -19.58
N SER A 11 41.36 17.26 -18.62
CA SER A 11 41.17 16.99 -17.18
C SER A 11 40.08 17.88 -16.58
N MET A 12 39.95 19.13 -17.05
CA MET A 12 38.97 20.10 -16.53
C MET A 12 37.53 19.75 -16.93
N ASN A 13 37.31 19.26 -18.16
CA ASN A 13 35.99 18.81 -18.59
C ASN A 13 35.54 17.52 -17.87
N ARG A 14 36.48 16.60 -17.61
CA ARG A 14 36.21 15.42 -16.75
C ARG A 14 35.85 15.82 -15.32
N LYS A 15 36.57 16.77 -14.72
CA LYS A 15 36.24 17.27 -13.37
C LYS A 15 34.87 17.94 -13.31
N LYS A 16 34.49 18.72 -14.33
CA LYS A 16 33.15 19.33 -14.43
C LYS A 16 32.05 18.28 -14.62
N MET A 17 32.29 17.26 -15.43
CA MET A 17 31.37 16.13 -15.62
C MET A 17 31.22 15.31 -14.32
N LEU A 18 32.33 15.06 -13.61
CA LEU A 18 32.31 14.39 -12.31
C LEU A 18 31.62 15.23 -11.23
N LEU A 19 31.84 16.55 -11.21
CA LEU A 19 31.13 17.46 -10.31
C LEU A 19 29.62 17.49 -10.59
N GLY A 20 29.23 17.54 -11.86
CA GLY A 20 27.83 17.47 -12.26
C GLY A 20 27.17 16.15 -11.85
N PHE A 21 27.87 15.03 -12.04
CA PHE A 21 27.37 13.71 -11.63
C PHE A 21 27.25 13.61 -10.10
N LEU A 22 28.22 14.13 -9.35
CA LEU A 22 28.22 14.11 -7.89
C LEU A 22 27.07 14.96 -7.31
N ILE A 23 26.79 16.12 -7.90
CA ILE A 23 25.66 16.97 -7.51
C ILE A 23 24.32 16.28 -7.84
N PHE A 24 24.23 15.61 -9.00
CA PHE A 24 23.03 14.86 -9.38
C PHE A 24 22.77 13.66 -8.46
N THR A 25 23.80 12.89 -8.11
CA THR A 25 23.67 11.78 -7.15
C THR A 25 23.30 12.28 -5.75
N LEU A 26 23.88 13.41 -5.31
CA LEU A 26 23.54 14.01 -4.01
C LEU A 26 22.09 14.52 -3.98
N ALA A 27 21.60 15.08 -5.08
CA ALA A 27 20.19 15.48 -5.22
C ALA A 27 19.23 14.28 -5.14
N LEU A 28 19.58 13.15 -5.76
CA LEU A 28 18.79 11.92 -5.68
C LEU A 28 18.77 11.29 -4.28
N VAL A 29 19.87 11.41 -3.52
CA VAL A 29 19.95 10.91 -2.13
C VAL A 29 19.21 11.82 -1.15
N LEU A 30 19.16 13.12 -1.42
CA LEU A 30 18.49 14.11 -0.57
C LEU A 30 16.97 14.21 -0.80
N MET A 31 16.45 13.69 -1.92
CA MET A 31 15.01 13.64 -2.22
C MET A 31 14.45 12.20 -2.31
N PRO A 32 14.64 11.35 -1.29
CA PRO A 32 14.05 10.00 -1.30
C PRO A 32 12.51 10.05 -1.28
N GLU A 33 11.96 11.13 -0.73
CA GLU A 33 10.53 11.42 -0.54
C GLU A 33 9.70 11.41 -1.82
N LEU A 34 10.28 11.72 -2.99
CA LEU A 34 9.57 11.67 -4.28
C LEU A 34 9.21 10.22 -4.69
N GLY A 35 9.99 9.23 -4.25
CA GLY A 35 9.71 7.80 -4.48
C GLY A 35 8.81 7.18 -3.40
N PHE A 36 8.96 7.59 -2.14
CA PHE A 36 8.23 7.00 -1.01
C PHE A 36 6.77 7.51 -0.88
N ALA A 37 6.50 8.78 -1.22
CA ALA A 37 5.16 9.36 -1.03
C ALA A 37 4.07 8.72 -1.92
N SER A 38 4.41 8.32 -3.15
CA SER A 38 3.43 7.78 -4.11
C SER A 38 2.96 6.37 -3.73
N VAL A 39 3.84 5.55 -3.17
CA VAL A 39 3.49 4.17 -2.77
C VAL A 39 2.77 4.15 -1.43
N GLU A 40 3.16 4.99 -0.47
CA GLU A 40 2.46 5.14 0.80
C GLU A 40 1.02 5.62 0.59
N SER A 41 0.83 6.68 -0.20
CA SER A 41 -0.52 7.19 -0.52
C SER A 41 -1.38 6.14 -1.22
N SER A 42 -0.80 5.33 -2.10
CA SER A 42 -1.52 4.25 -2.79
C SER A 42 -1.89 3.11 -1.84
N LEU A 43 -0.96 2.73 -0.95
CA LEU A 43 -1.17 1.68 0.04
C LEU A 43 -2.26 2.08 1.05
N VAL A 44 -2.18 3.30 1.58
CA VAL A 44 -3.19 3.86 2.49
C VAL A 44 -4.53 4.01 1.78
N GLY A 45 -4.53 4.43 0.51
CA GLY A 45 -5.74 4.50 -0.32
C GLY A 45 -6.41 3.14 -0.54
N ILE A 46 -5.63 2.10 -0.83
CA ILE A 46 -6.13 0.73 -0.99
C ILE A 46 -6.64 0.17 0.34
N GLN A 47 -5.89 0.32 1.44
CA GLN A 47 -6.33 -0.08 2.77
C GLN A 47 -7.67 0.59 3.12
N THR A 48 -7.78 1.90 2.88
CA THR A 48 -9.00 2.67 3.18
C THR A 48 -10.19 2.19 2.35
N LYS A 49 -10.00 1.87 1.07
CA LYS A 49 -11.08 1.33 0.22
C LYS A 49 -11.47 -0.08 0.61
N LEU A 50 -10.50 -0.93 0.94
CA LEU A 50 -10.77 -2.31 1.37
C LEU A 50 -11.55 -2.34 2.70
N THR A 51 -11.10 -1.57 3.69
CA THR A 51 -11.70 -1.46 5.03
C THR A 51 -13.10 -0.83 4.99
N ARG A 52 -13.27 0.31 4.31
CA ARG A 52 -14.50 1.10 4.39
C ARG A 52 -15.57 0.69 3.40
N VAL A 53 -15.21 0.00 2.32
CA VAL A 53 -16.16 -0.31 1.23
C VAL A 53 -16.23 -1.81 0.97
N ILE A 54 -15.11 -2.44 0.64
CA ILE A 54 -15.13 -3.82 0.14
C ILE A 54 -15.54 -4.81 1.25
N LEU A 55 -14.92 -4.73 2.42
CA LEU A 55 -15.25 -5.60 3.56
C LEU A 55 -16.73 -5.50 4.00
N PRO A 56 -17.28 -4.29 4.25
CA PRO A 56 -18.71 -4.15 4.57
C PRO A 56 -19.63 -4.67 3.47
N THR A 57 -19.32 -4.41 2.20
CA THR A 57 -20.16 -4.89 1.09
C THR A 57 -20.18 -6.42 0.99
N LEU A 58 -19.04 -7.10 1.18
CA LEU A 58 -18.97 -8.56 1.22
C LEU A 58 -19.78 -9.15 2.39
N SER A 59 -19.74 -8.52 3.57
CA SER A 59 -20.57 -8.92 4.71
C SER A 59 -22.07 -8.82 4.40
N ILE A 60 -22.51 -7.72 3.78
CA ILE A 60 -23.91 -7.52 3.38
C ILE A 60 -24.33 -8.60 2.36
N ILE A 61 -23.47 -8.94 1.39
CA ILE A 61 -23.75 -10.00 0.42
C ILE A 61 -23.94 -11.37 1.12
N GLY A 62 -23.07 -11.71 2.08
CA GLY A 62 -23.18 -12.95 2.84
C GLY A 62 -24.48 -13.03 3.65
N ILE A 63 -24.88 -11.93 4.28
CA ILE A 63 -26.15 -11.83 5.01
C ILE A 63 -27.34 -11.93 4.05
N ALA A 64 -27.29 -11.25 2.90
CA ALA A 64 -28.33 -11.33 1.87
C ALA A 64 -28.50 -12.76 1.33
N TRP A 65 -27.40 -13.48 1.13
CA TRP A 65 -27.44 -14.89 0.72
C TRP A 65 -28.08 -15.79 1.79
N ALA A 66 -27.74 -15.57 3.06
CA ALA A 66 -28.38 -16.30 4.16
C ALA A 66 -29.87 -15.98 4.31
N ALA A 67 -30.26 -14.71 4.11
CA ALA A 67 -31.65 -14.29 4.10
C ALA A 67 -32.42 -14.94 2.95
N PHE A 68 -31.84 -15.01 1.75
CA PHE A 68 -32.42 -15.72 0.63
C PHE A 68 -32.59 -17.22 0.93
N SER A 69 -31.57 -17.85 1.52
CA SER A 69 -31.67 -19.26 1.96
C SER A 69 -32.77 -19.49 3.00
N LEU A 70 -33.11 -18.48 3.80
CA LEU A 70 -34.22 -18.54 4.77
C LEU A 70 -35.57 -18.42 4.07
N MET A 71 -35.69 -17.49 3.11
CA MET A 71 -36.91 -17.27 2.34
C MET A 71 -37.27 -18.46 1.44
N THR A 72 -36.28 -19.21 0.95
CA THR A 72 -36.50 -20.42 0.15
C THR A 72 -36.88 -21.66 0.97
N GLY A 73 -36.99 -21.55 2.30
CA GLY A 73 -37.49 -22.63 3.16
C GLY A 73 -36.49 -23.75 3.45
N ASN A 74 -35.18 -23.51 3.27
CA ASN A 74 -34.15 -24.51 3.56
C ASN A 74 -34.13 -24.86 5.07
N GLU A 75 -34.19 -26.15 5.41
CA GLU A 75 -34.13 -26.65 6.79
C GLU A 75 -32.88 -26.20 7.56
N ARG A 76 -31.77 -25.96 6.85
CA ARG A 76 -30.50 -25.48 7.43
C ARG A 76 -30.28 -23.98 7.30
N ALA A 77 -31.30 -23.21 6.91
CA ALA A 77 -31.18 -21.76 6.73
C ALA A 77 -30.71 -21.02 8.00
N LYS A 78 -31.14 -21.49 9.19
CA LYS A 78 -30.67 -20.95 10.47
C LYS A 78 -29.15 -21.06 10.60
N THR A 79 -28.57 -22.16 10.14
CA THR A 79 -27.11 -22.39 10.16
C THR A 79 -26.40 -21.47 9.16
N HIS A 80 -26.94 -21.28 7.96
CA HIS A 80 -26.38 -20.33 6.98
C HIS A 80 -26.42 -18.88 7.51
N LEU A 81 -27.47 -18.51 8.21
CA LEU A 81 -27.57 -17.21 8.90
C LEU A 81 -26.50 -17.08 9.98
N TRP A 82 -26.31 -18.09 10.82
CA TRP A 82 -25.26 -18.10 11.83
C TRP A 82 -23.86 -17.96 11.22
N TYR A 83 -23.57 -18.68 10.14
CA TYR A 83 -22.28 -18.55 9.44
C TYR A 83 -22.10 -17.16 8.83
N ALA A 84 -23.14 -16.57 8.25
CA ALA A 84 -23.08 -15.20 7.72
C ALA A 84 -22.85 -14.14 8.81
N ILE A 85 -23.50 -14.29 9.96
CA ILE A 85 -23.31 -13.39 11.11
C ILE A 85 -21.88 -13.50 11.65
N ILE A 86 -21.41 -14.72 11.92
CA ILE A 86 -20.06 -14.95 12.46
C ILE A 86 -19.00 -14.45 11.46
N GLY A 87 -19.15 -14.78 10.17
CA GLY A 87 -18.25 -14.31 9.12
C GLY A 87 -18.22 -12.78 8.99
N SER A 88 -19.37 -12.11 9.16
CA SER A 88 -19.46 -10.64 9.13
C SER A 88 -18.81 -10.00 10.34
N VAL A 89 -19.03 -10.54 11.54
CA VAL A 89 -18.40 -10.06 12.79
C VAL A 89 -16.88 -10.22 12.72
N ILE A 90 -16.39 -11.35 12.23
CA ILE A 90 -14.95 -11.58 12.10
C ILE A 90 -14.37 -10.69 11.00
N GLY A 91 -14.99 -10.63 9.81
CA GLY A 91 -14.50 -9.87 8.68
C GLY A 91 -14.38 -8.37 8.98
N PHE A 92 -15.46 -7.75 9.44
CA PHE A 92 -15.46 -6.32 9.79
C PHE A 92 -14.79 -6.04 11.14
N GLY A 93 -14.98 -6.91 12.14
CA GLY A 93 -14.46 -6.71 13.50
C GLY A 93 -12.95 -6.93 13.63
N ALA A 94 -12.32 -7.72 12.75
CA ALA A 94 -10.87 -7.93 12.79
C ALA A 94 -10.07 -6.63 12.62
N GLN A 95 -10.59 -5.68 11.84
CA GLN A 95 -9.92 -4.38 11.64
C GLN A 95 -9.90 -3.56 12.92
N ALA A 96 -11.00 -3.55 13.68
CA ALA A 96 -11.06 -2.86 14.97
C ALA A 96 -10.05 -3.45 15.98
N ILE A 97 -9.80 -4.76 15.93
CA ILE A 97 -8.80 -5.42 16.79
C ILE A 97 -7.37 -5.02 16.38
N VAL A 98 -7.07 -5.04 15.08
CA VAL A 98 -5.75 -4.63 14.57
C VAL A 98 -5.49 -3.16 14.89
N ASP A 99 -6.48 -2.30 14.71
CA ASP A 99 -6.40 -0.88 15.06
C ASP A 99 -6.16 -0.70 16.56
N PHE A 100 -6.88 -1.43 17.41
CA PHE A 100 -6.69 -1.40 18.87
C PHE A 100 -5.28 -1.82 19.30
N ILE A 101 -4.75 -2.90 18.72
CA ILE A 101 -3.37 -3.34 18.99
C ILE A 101 -2.38 -2.27 18.54
N SER A 102 -2.54 -1.75 17.32
CA SER A 102 -1.63 -0.74 16.75
C SER A 102 -1.57 0.55 17.57
N GLN A 103 -2.66 0.92 18.23
CA GLN A 103 -2.71 2.06 19.14
C GLN A 103 -2.05 1.77 20.49
N THR A 104 -2.12 0.52 20.96
CA THR A 104 -1.55 0.10 22.24
C THR A 104 -0.03 -0.08 22.17
N VAL A 105 0.51 -0.47 21.01
CA VAL A 105 1.95 -0.72 20.81
C VAL A 105 2.74 0.48 20.26
N ARG A 106 2.11 1.65 20.16
CA ARG A 106 2.72 2.89 19.66
C ARG A 106 3.10 3.81 20.81
#